data_AF-A0A8T5S719-F1
#
_entry.id   AF-A0A8T5S719-F1
#
_cell.length_a   1.000
_cell.length_b   1.000
_cell.length_c   1.000
_cell.angle_alpha   90.00
_cell.angle_beta   90.00
_cell.angle_gamma   90.00
#
_symmetry.space_group_name_H-M   'P 1'
#
loop_
_entity.id
_entity.type
_entity.pdbx_description
1 polymer ?
#
loop_
_entity_poly.entity_id
_entity_poly.type
_entity_poly.pdbx_seq_one_letter_code
_entity_poly.pdbx_strand_id
1 'polypeptide(L)'
;MNFAIPRQDNTELLLYVWKIIDLPYIHLDDLLYKISYELFLFPPERATTFIKTLLKENLLIEDENGMISLSTTLNKRLLLWQADRKNTVLGNIKSVKKRRLLTTKIENDEKSSFSLILKSFSDKNTLNRAVNISDKDFDVQELDNEKGMIKSSVAGSKENSYYIEIDLKKKLLKHNCHDFETRRSKNKQFCKHLVRLFLLLKEKNEQSAEFFLKELAKDVEEWEFSP
;
A
#
# COMPACT_ATOMS: atom_id res chain seq x y z
N MET A 1 -12.23 5.88 2.34
CA MET A 1 -12.40 6.27 3.76
C MET A 1 -11.05 6.30 4.43
N ASN A 2 -10.63 7.46 4.94
CA ASN A 2 -9.56 7.54 5.93
C ASN A 2 -9.95 6.70 7.14
N PHE A 3 -9.00 6.00 7.77
CA PHE A 3 -9.24 5.23 9.00
C PHE A 3 -9.53 6.13 10.23
N ALA A 4 -9.65 7.43 10.03
CA ALA A 4 -10.22 8.32 11.02
C ALA A 4 -11.68 7.92 11.26
N ILE A 5 -12.04 7.74 12.52
CA ILE A 5 -13.43 7.51 12.94
C ILE A 5 -14.28 8.62 12.30
N PRO A 6 -15.29 8.30 11.47
CA PRO A 6 -16.05 9.29 10.72
C PRO A 6 -17.06 10.00 11.64
N ARG A 7 -16.55 10.88 12.51
CA ARG A 7 -17.35 11.55 13.56
C ARG A 7 -18.35 12.59 13.03
N GLN A 8 -18.24 12.98 11.76
CA GLN A 8 -19.04 14.05 11.16
C GLN A 8 -20.29 13.53 10.43
N ASP A 9 -20.35 12.23 10.12
CA ASP A 9 -21.45 11.63 9.38
C ASP A 9 -22.01 10.44 10.16
N ASN A 10 -23.26 10.56 10.61
CA ASN A 10 -23.95 9.55 11.40
C ASN A 10 -24.12 8.22 10.65
N THR A 11 -24.32 8.27 9.34
CA THR A 11 -24.46 7.06 8.50
C THR A 11 -23.13 6.33 8.40
N GLU A 12 -22.05 7.07 8.11
CA GLU A 12 -20.71 6.50 8.03
C GLU A 12 -20.22 5.97 9.37
N LEU A 13 -20.53 6.67 10.47
CA LEU A 13 -20.22 6.22 11.81
C LEU A 13 -20.99 4.95 12.18
N LEU A 14 -22.28 4.88 11.83
CA LEU A 14 -23.08 3.69 12.05
C LEU A 14 -22.52 2.49 11.27
N LEU A 15 -22.19 2.66 9.99
CA LEU A 15 -21.57 1.60 9.19
C LEU A 15 -20.21 1.16 9.78
N TYR A 16 -19.42 2.10 10.29
CA TYR A 16 -18.17 1.80 10.98
C TYR A 16 -18.39 0.95 12.24
N VAL A 17 -19.35 1.34 13.09
CA VAL A 17 -19.73 0.57 14.30
C VAL A 17 -20.23 -0.83 13.92
N TRP A 18 -21.16 -0.91 12.96
CA TRP A 18 -21.76 -2.18 12.57
C TRP A 18 -20.78 -3.15 11.94
N LYS A 19 -19.80 -2.63 11.21
CA LYS A 19 -18.68 -3.41 10.69
C LYS A 19 -17.84 -4.04 11.81
N ILE A 20 -17.67 -3.36 12.95
CA ILE A 20 -16.91 -3.90 14.08
C ILE A 20 -17.72 -4.95 14.83
N ILE A 21 -19.03 -4.71 14.99
CA ILE A 21 -19.95 -5.66 15.63
C ILE A 21 -20.07 -6.93 14.79
N ASP A 22 -20.23 -6.78 13.48
CA ASP A 22 -20.35 -7.87 12.49
C ASP A 22 -21.47 -8.88 12.81
N LEU A 23 -22.59 -8.38 13.35
CA LEU A 23 -23.80 -9.16 13.63
C LEU A 23 -24.99 -8.63 12.82
N PRO A 24 -25.93 -9.52 12.40
CA PRO A 24 -27.14 -9.09 11.70
C PRO A 24 -28.10 -8.29 12.59
N TYR A 25 -28.08 -8.57 13.89
CA TYR A 25 -28.91 -7.94 14.91
C TYR A 25 -28.15 -7.86 16.24
N ILE A 26 -28.52 -6.89 17.07
CA ILE A 26 -27.97 -6.69 18.41
C ILE A 26 -29.02 -6.05 19.31
N HIS A 27 -29.07 -6.44 20.58
CA HIS A 27 -29.98 -5.83 21.55
C HIS A 27 -29.60 -4.35 21.78
N LEU A 28 -30.56 -3.48 22.06
CA LEU A 28 -30.31 -2.04 22.29
C LEU A 28 -29.25 -1.79 23.38
N ASP A 29 -29.35 -2.50 24.50
CA ASP A 29 -28.42 -2.35 25.63
C ASP A 29 -27.00 -2.80 25.25
N ASP A 30 -26.87 -3.87 24.48
CA ASP A 30 -25.58 -4.36 24.00
C ASP A 30 -24.97 -3.37 23.01
N LEU A 31 -25.78 -2.80 22.12
CA LEU A 31 -25.31 -1.77 21.19
C LEU A 31 -24.81 -0.53 21.93
N LEU A 32 -25.54 -0.08 22.95
CA LEU A 32 -25.15 1.03 23.81
C LEU A 32 -23.84 0.73 24.54
N TYR A 33 -23.73 -0.47 25.12
CA TYR A 33 -22.55 -0.93 25.80
C TYR A 33 -21.33 -0.94 24.86
N LYS A 34 -21.49 -1.49 23.65
CA LYS A 34 -20.42 -1.55 22.66
C LYS A 34 -19.95 -0.17 22.24
N ILE A 35 -20.87 0.72 21.88
CA ILE A 35 -20.52 2.08 21.43
C ILE A 35 -19.79 2.85 22.55
N SER A 36 -20.23 2.68 23.80
CA SER A 36 -19.75 3.52 24.90
C SER A 36 -18.50 2.98 25.59
N TYR A 37 -18.46 1.67 25.82
CA TYR A 37 -17.46 1.02 26.67
C TYR A 37 -16.46 0.15 25.91
N GLU A 38 -16.86 -0.52 24.82
CA GLU A 38 -15.91 -1.31 24.02
C GLU A 38 -15.20 -0.45 22.98
N LEU A 39 -15.94 0.42 22.29
CA LEU A 39 -15.44 1.23 21.18
C LEU A 39 -15.02 2.64 21.61
N PHE A 40 -15.37 3.05 22.85
CA PHE A 40 -15.06 4.37 23.41
C PHE A 40 -15.41 5.54 22.49
N LEU A 41 -16.49 5.41 21.71
CA LEU A 41 -16.89 6.42 20.72
C LEU A 41 -17.60 7.60 21.38
N PHE A 42 -18.49 7.29 22.33
CA PHE A 42 -19.32 8.27 23.02
C PHE A 42 -19.54 7.88 24.49
N PRO A 43 -19.74 8.85 25.39
CA PRO A 43 -20.32 8.56 26.70
C PRO A 43 -21.75 7.98 26.56
N PRO A 44 -22.23 7.20 27.55
CA PRO A 44 -23.53 6.53 27.48
C PRO A 44 -24.70 7.45 27.08
N GLU A 45 -24.82 8.64 27.68
CA GLU A 45 -25.90 9.59 27.37
C GLU A 45 -25.91 10.03 25.90
N ARG A 46 -24.72 10.29 25.34
CA ARG A 46 -24.58 10.65 23.92
C ARG A 46 -24.83 9.46 23.02
N ALA A 47 -24.40 8.26 23.40
CA ALA A 47 -24.66 7.04 22.66
C ALA A 47 -26.16 6.73 22.59
N THR A 48 -26.91 6.89 23.69
CA THR A 48 -28.37 6.76 23.69
C THR A 48 -29.03 7.78 22.76
N THR A 49 -28.60 9.05 22.82
CA THR A 49 -29.12 10.11 21.94
C THR A 49 -28.82 9.81 20.46
N PHE A 50 -27.62 9.30 20.17
CA PHE A 50 -27.20 8.88 18.85
C PHE A 50 -28.08 7.75 18.31
N ILE A 51 -28.27 6.67 19.06
CA ILE A 51 -29.10 5.52 18.64
C ILE A 51 -30.56 5.96 18.40
N LYS A 52 -31.14 6.77 19.29
CA LYS A 52 -32.50 7.31 19.11
C LYS A 52 -32.64 8.15 17.84
N THR A 53 -31.61 8.93 17.51
CA THR A 53 -31.60 9.72 16.27
C THR A 53 -31.58 8.81 15.05
N LEU A 54 -30.77 7.76 15.05
CA LEU A 54 -30.68 6.80 13.94
C LEU A 54 -31.97 6.00 13.73
N LEU A 55 -32.67 5.65 14.82
CA LEU A 55 -34.00 5.02 14.74
C LEU A 55 -35.02 5.97 14.11
N LYS A 56 -35.02 7.25 14.53
CA LYS A 56 -35.89 8.29 13.94
C LYS A 56 -35.63 8.51 12.46
N GLU A 57 -34.37 8.42 12.03
CA GLU A 57 -33.96 8.55 10.64
C GLU A 57 -34.18 7.28 9.80
N ASN A 58 -34.75 6.22 10.37
CA ASN A 58 -34.94 4.90 9.74
C ASN A 58 -33.64 4.26 9.23
N LEU A 59 -32.50 4.61 9.84
CA LEU A 59 -31.21 3.98 9.57
C LEU A 59 -31.05 2.68 10.37
N LEU A 60 -31.65 2.66 11.56
CA LEU A 60 -31.82 1.47 12.40
C LEU A 60 -33.29 1.05 12.41
N ILE A 61 -33.52 -0.26 12.51
CA ILE A 61 -34.84 -0.86 12.66
C ILE A 61 -34.81 -1.68 13.95
N GLU A 62 -35.77 -1.40 14.83
CA GLU A 62 -36.00 -2.14 16.06
C GLU A 62 -37.20 -3.09 15.87
N ASP A 63 -37.05 -4.34 16.30
CA ASP A 63 -38.14 -5.32 16.32
C ASP A 63 -38.92 -5.31 17.64
N GLU A 64 -39.98 -6.12 17.71
CA GLU A 64 -40.83 -6.22 18.92
C GLU A 64 -40.09 -6.77 20.15
N ASN A 65 -38.90 -7.36 19.97
CA ASN A 65 -38.08 -7.94 21.02
C ASN A 65 -36.93 -7.02 21.47
N GLY A 66 -36.88 -5.77 20.98
CA GLY A 66 -35.80 -4.83 21.29
C GLY A 66 -34.48 -5.12 20.56
N MET A 67 -34.53 -5.94 19.51
CA MET A 67 -33.38 -6.22 18.65
C MET A 67 -33.28 -5.18 17.56
N ILE A 68 -32.08 -4.63 17.41
CA ILE A 68 -31.77 -3.59 16.46
C ILE A 68 -30.98 -4.18 15.29
N SER A 69 -31.36 -3.81 14.08
CA SER A 69 -30.66 -4.12 12.84
C SER A 69 -30.48 -2.89 11.97
N LEU A 70 -29.54 -2.96 11.03
CA LEU A 70 -29.44 -1.94 9.98
C LEU A 70 -30.67 -2.00 9.07
N SER A 71 -31.08 -0.83 8.57
CA SER A 71 -32.07 -0.77 7.50
C SER A 71 -31.64 -1.59 6.28
N THR A 72 -32.59 -2.10 5.51
CA THR A 72 -32.30 -2.97 4.36
C THR A 72 -31.37 -2.30 3.34
N THR A 73 -31.52 -0.99 3.14
CA THR A 73 -30.64 -0.18 2.29
C THR A 73 -29.22 -0.08 2.84
N LEU A 74 -29.07 0.21 4.14
CA LEU A 74 -27.74 0.30 4.77
C LEU A 74 -27.04 -1.05 4.87
N ASN A 75 -27.78 -2.12 5.16
CA ASN A 75 -27.22 -3.46 5.19
C ASN A 75 -26.70 -3.87 3.80
N LYS A 76 -27.45 -3.61 2.73
CA LYS A 76 -26.97 -3.82 1.35
C LYS A 76 -25.70 -3.02 1.07
N ARG A 77 -25.66 -1.75 1.49
CA ARG A 77 -24.48 -0.89 1.36
C ARG A 77 -23.27 -1.46 2.10
N LEU A 78 -23.45 -1.94 3.34
CA LEU A 78 -22.41 -2.57 4.14
C LEU A 78 -21.87 -3.83 3.46
N LEU A 79 -22.74 -4.71 2.97
CA LEU A 79 -22.35 -5.96 2.31
C LEU A 79 -21.58 -5.71 1.01
N LEU A 80 -22.03 -4.76 0.18
CA LEU A 80 -21.30 -4.36 -1.03
C LEU A 80 -19.92 -3.83 -0.68
N TRP A 81 -19.83 -2.98 0.33
CA TRP A 81 -18.57 -2.43 0.82
C TRP A 81 -17.63 -3.53 1.35
N GLN A 82 -18.14 -4.48 2.15
CA GLN A 82 -17.36 -5.62 2.66
C GLN A 82 -16.85 -6.51 1.52
N ALA A 83 -17.69 -6.78 0.52
CA ALA A 83 -17.32 -7.59 -0.64
C ALA A 83 -16.22 -6.93 -1.49
N ASP A 84 -16.37 -5.64 -1.81
CA ASP A 84 -15.37 -4.87 -2.54
C ASP A 84 -14.03 -4.84 -1.79
N ARG A 85 -14.09 -4.60 -0.47
CA ARG A 85 -12.90 -4.58 0.38
C ARG A 85 -12.22 -5.95 0.43
N LYS A 86 -12.98 -7.03 0.57
CA LYS A 86 -12.47 -8.41 0.53
C LYS A 86 -11.77 -8.70 -0.79
N ASN A 87 -12.38 -8.35 -1.91
CA ASN A 87 -11.80 -8.53 -3.25
C ASN A 87 -10.49 -7.75 -3.39
N THR A 88 -10.46 -6.50 -2.92
CA THR A 88 -9.25 -5.68 -2.90
C THR A 88 -8.14 -6.31 -2.07
N VAL A 89 -8.44 -6.78 -0.85
CA VAL A 89 -7.46 -7.43 0.05
C VAL A 89 -6.93 -8.73 -0.56
N LEU A 90 -7.81 -9.58 -1.09
CA LEU A 90 -7.41 -10.83 -1.75
C LEU A 90 -6.55 -10.57 -3.00
N GLY A 91 -6.90 -9.56 -3.80
CA GLY A 91 -6.10 -9.10 -4.93
C GLY A 91 -4.69 -8.67 -4.50
N ASN A 92 -4.61 -7.88 -3.43
CA ASN A 92 -3.33 -7.43 -2.87
C ASN A 92 -2.48 -8.62 -2.38
N ILE A 93 -3.06 -9.57 -1.64
CA ILE A 93 -2.38 -10.79 -1.16
C ILE A 93 -1.82 -11.60 -2.34
N LYS A 94 -2.62 -11.81 -3.39
CA LYS A 94 -2.18 -12.51 -4.61
C LYS A 94 -1.02 -11.78 -5.27
N SER A 95 -1.09 -10.46 -5.39
CA SER A 95 -0.01 -9.65 -5.99
C SER A 95 1.30 -9.72 -5.20
N VAL A 96 1.22 -9.64 -3.87
CA VAL A 96 2.38 -9.77 -2.97
C VAL A 96 2.99 -11.16 -3.10
N LYS A 97 2.17 -12.22 -3.15
CA LYS A 97 2.64 -13.59 -3.36
C LYS A 97 3.38 -13.74 -4.69
N LYS A 98 2.84 -13.17 -5.78
CA LYS A 98 3.51 -13.17 -7.10
C LYS A 98 4.87 -12.48 -7.04
N ARG A 99 4.95 -11.26 -6.46
CA ARG A 99 6.21 -10.52 -6.31
C ARG A 99 7.22 -11.25 -5.44
N ARG A 100 6.77 -11.93 -4.38
CA ARG A 100 7.61 -12.76 -3.53
C ARG A 100 8.22 -13.91 -4.31
N LEU A 101 7.43 -14.62 -5.11
CA LEU A 101 7.92 -15.71 -5.97
C LEU A 101 8.98 -15.21 -6.96
N LEU A 102 8.76 -14.05 -7.60
CA LEU A 102 9.76 -13.44 -8.48
C LEU A 102 11.06 -13.12 -7.73
N THR A 103 10.95 -12.54 -6.54
CA THR A 103 12.11 -12.18 -5.71
C THR A 103 12.87 -13.42 -5.28
N THR A 104 12.19 -14.48 -4.85
CA THR A 104 12.81 -15.77 -4.52
C THR A 104 13.48 -16.42 -5.73
N LYS A 105 12.87 -16.32 -6.92
CA LYS A 105 13.50 -16.79 -8.17
C LYS A 105 14.81 -16.05 -8.41
N ILE A 106 14.82 -14.72 -8.26
CA ILE A 106 16.04 -13.91 -8.42
C ILE A 106 17.08 -14.24 -7.36
N GLU A 107 16.67 -14.40 -6.09
CA GLU A 107 17.56 -14.83 -4.99
C GLU A 107 18.27 -16.16 -5.30
N ASN A 108 17.56 -17.12 -5.90
CA ASN A 108 18.12 -18.44 -6.23
C ASN A 108 18.76 -18.53 -7.63
N ASP A 109 18.56 -17.52 -8.48
CA ASP A 109 19.12 -17.51 -9.83
C ASP A 109 20.56 -16.98 -9.80
N GLU A 110 21.51 -17.90 -9.78
CA GLU A 110 22.95 -17.62 -9.81
C GLU A 110 23.52 -17.51 -11.23
N LYS A 111 22.73 -17.80 -12.26
CA LYS A 111 23.20 -17.78 -13.66
C LYS A 111 22.74 -16.54 -14.42
N SER A 112 21.62 -15.94 -14.02
CA SER A 112 21.12 -14.73 -14.66
C SER A 112 22.02 -13.52 -14.35
N SER A 113 22.56 -12.93 -15.42
CA SER A 113 23.33 -11.68 -15.36
C SER A 113 22.56 -10.55 -14.65
N PHE A 114 21.26 -10.39 -14.95
CA PHE A 114 20.39 -9.45 -14.22
C PHE A 114 20.39 -9.72 -12.70
N SER A 115 20.19 -10.98 -12.29
CA SER A 115 20.09 -11.36 -10.88
C SER A 115 21.41 -11.14 -10.15
N LEU A 116 22.53 -11.46 -10.78
CA LEU A 116 23.87 -11.23 -10.22
C LEU A 116 24.14 -9.75 -9.99
N ILE A 117 23.85 -8.89 -10.99
CA ILE A 117 24.08 -7.46 -10.89
C ILE A 117 23.12 -6.82 -9.87
N LEU A 118 21.84 -7.19 -9.87
CA LEU A 118 20.91 -6.63 -8.88
C LEU A 118 21.32 -7.00 -7.43
N LYS A 119 21.88 -8.20 -7.22
CA LYS A 119 22.41 -8.63 -5.93
C LYS A 119 23.70 -7.91 -5.52
N SER A 120 24.52 -7.42 -6.45
CA SER A 120 25.69 -6.61 -6.07
C SER A 120 25.28 -5.25 -5.49
N PHE A 121 24.16 -4.70 -5.97
CA PHE A 121 23.60 -3.44 -5.46
C PHE A 121 22.70 -3.60 -4.23
N SER A 122 22.30 -4.81 -3.84
CA SER A 122 21.30 -4.99 -2.78
C SER A 122 21.49 -6.25 -1.93
N ASP A 123 21.13 -6.13 -0.65
CA ASP A 123 21.12 -7.26 0.28
C ASP A 123 19.77 -8.01 0.26
N LYS A 124 19.77 -9.25 0.77
CA LYS A 124 18.56 -10.09 0.89
C LYS A 124 17.41 -9.38 1.62
N ASN A 125 17.72 -8.61 2.65
CA ASN A 125 16.69 -7.88 3.40
C ASN A 125 16.02 -6.80 2.53
N THR A 126 16.78 -6.11 1.69
CA THR A 126 16.30 -5.08 0.77
C THR A 126 15.43 -5.67 -0.32
N LEU A 127 15.83 -6.81 -0.90
CA LEU A 127 15.02 -7.59 -1.83
C LEU A 127 13.67 -7.99 -1.21
N ASN A 128 13.68 -8.53 0.01
CA ASN A 128 12.44 -8.90 0.71
C ASN A 128 11.55 -7.69 1.03
N ARG A 129 12.13 -6.54 1.39
CA ARG A 129 11.36 -5.30 1.61
C ARG A 129 10.77 -4.73 0.32
N ALA A 130 11.41 -4.95 -0.83
CA ALA A 130 10.91 -4.48 -2.13
C ALA A 130 9.60 -5.17 -2.54
N VAL A 131 9.36 -6.42 -2.12
CA VAL A 131 8.12 -7.19 -2.41
C VAL A 131 6.85 -6.47 -1.97
N ASN A 132 6.94 -5.67 -0.90
CA ASN A 132 5.81 -4.98 -0.31
C ASN A 132 5.46 -3.65 -1.00
N ILE A 133 6.28 -3.20 -1.95
CA ILE A 133 5.99 -2.00 -2.74
C ILE A 133 5.13 -2.42 -3.93
N SER A 134 4.01 -1.73 -4.13
CA SER A 134 3.08 -2.05 -5.21
C SER A 134 3.59 -1.52 -6.54
N ASP A 135 3.27 -2.23 -7.62
CA ASP A 135 3.61 -1.78 -8.98
C ASP A 135 2.83 -0.55 -9.39
N LYS A 136 1.64 -0.39 -8.80
CA LYS A 136 0.79 0.80 -8.99
C LYS A 136 1.37 2.04 -8.31
N ASP A 137 2.31 1.87 -7.39
CA ASP A 137 2.95 3.00 -6.72
C ASP A 137 3.98 3.67 -7.64
N PHE A 138 4.41 2.99 -8.71
CA PHE A 138 5.38 3.51 -9.68
C PHE A 138 4.69 4.14 -10.87
N ASP A 139 5.09 5.37 -11.16
CA ASP A 139 4.85 6.04 -12.44
C ASP A 139 6.18 6.10 -13.20
N VAL A 140 6.30 5.35 -14.30
CA VAL A 140 7.50 5.31 -15.14
C VAL A 140 7.26 6.25 -16.32
N GLN A 141 7.89 7.42 -16.25
CA GLN A 141 7.69 8.52 -17.19
C GLN A 141 8.60 8.39 -18.40
N GLU A 142 9.83 7.89 -18.20
CA GLU A 142 10.82 7.69 -19.26
C GLU A 142 11.60 6.39 -19.02
N LEU A 143 11.73 5.58 -20.07
CA LEU A 143 12.61 4.42 -20.17
C LEU A 143 13.14 4.39 -21.60
N ASP A 144 14.31 4.99 -21.81
CA ASP A 144 14.86 5.24 -23.14
C ASP A 144 16.32 4.78 -23.18
N ASN A 145 16.57 3.65 -23.84
CA ASN A 145 17.92 3.06 -23.94
C ASN A 145 18.86 3.91 -24.80
N GLU A 146 18.34 4.62 -25.83
CA GLU A 146 19.15 5.42 -26.75
C GLU A 146 19.59 6.72 -26.09
N LYS A 147 18.69 7.37 -25.34
CA LYS A 147 19.06 8.51 -24.51
C LYS A 147 19.85 8.12 -23.27
N GLY A 148 19.72 6.88 -22.83
CA GLY A 148 20.28 6.39 -21.58
C GLY A 148 19.59 7.02 -20.37
N MET A 149 18.26 7.10 -20.38
CA MET A 149 17.48 7.79 -19.36
C MET A 149 16.39 6.90 -18.76
N ILE A 150 16.30 6.88 -17.43
CA ILE A 150 15.12 6.43 -16.68
C ILE A 150 14.62 7.58 -15.84
N LYS A 151 13.32 7.89 -15.94
CA LYS A 151 12.63 8.79 -15.01
C LYS A 151 11.40 8.09 -14.46
N SER A 152 11.30 8.06 -13.15
CA SER A 152 10.16 7.47 -12.48
C SER A 152 9.86 8.20 -11.17
N SER A 153 8.62 8.10 -10.72
CA SER A 153 8.26 8.43 -9.35
C SER A 153 7.65 7.21 -8.66
N VAL A 154 7.80 7.14 -7.34
CA VAL A 154 7.20 6.10 -6.50
C VAL A 154 6.46 6.74 -5.33
N ALA A 155 5.24 6.28 -5.04
CA ALA A 155 4.47 6.77 -3.92
C ALA A 155 5.24 6.61 -2.60
N GLY A 156 5.38 7.72 -1.87
CA GLY A 156 6.11 7.78 -0.62
C GLY A 156 5.27 7.42 0.61
N SER A 157 5.92 7.36 1.76
CA SER A 157 5.24 7.27 3.07
C SER A 157 4.75 8.63 3.58
N LYS A 158 5.15 9.72 2.93
CA LYS A 158 4.68 11.09 3.17
C LYS A 158 3.74 11.50 2.04
N GLU A 159 3.07 12.64 2.17
CA GLU A 159 2.18 13.22 1.15
C GLU A 159 2.84 13.44 -0.22
N ASN A 160 4.19 13.37 -0.30
CA ASN A 160 4.96 13.55 -1.52
C ASN A 160 5.56 12.22 -2.03
N SER A 161 5.47 11.99 -3.33
CA SER A 161 6.16 10.91 -4.03
C SER A 161 7.68 11.10 -4.03
N TYR A 162 8.43 9.99 -4.03
CA TYR A 162 9.86 10.01 -4.26
C TYR A 162 10.15 9.99 -5.76
N TYR A 163 11.19 10.70 -6.18
CA TYR A 163 11.64 10.75 -7.57
C TYR A 163 12.84 9.81 -7.78
N ILE A 164 12.94 9.20 -8.95
CA ILE A 164 14.05 8.36 -9.39
C ILE A 164 14.50 8.84 -10.78
N GLU A 165 15.78 9.19 -10.91
CA GLU A 165 16.44 9.49 -12.18
C GLU A 165 17.66 8.59 -12.35
N ILE A 166 17.84 8.03 -13.55
CA ILE A 166 19.07 7.39 -13.95
C ILE A 166 19.47 7.97 -15.30
N ASP A 167 20.58 8.68 -15.35
CA ASP A 167 21.14 9.30 -16.56
C ASP A 167 22.53 8.68 -16.83
N LEU A 168 22.61 7.82 -17.85
CA LEU A 168 23.86 7.15 -18.23
C LEU A 168 24.91 8.14 -18.74
N LYS A 169 24.50 9.24 -19.37
CA LYS A 169 25.44 10.23 -19.94
C LYS A 169 26.11 11.04 -18.85
N LYS A 170 25.35 11.39 -17.81
CA LYS A 170 25.88 12.08 -16.62
C LYS A 170 26.44 11.13 -15.56
N LYS A 171 26.30 9.82 -15.74
CA LYS A 171 26.57 8.79 -14.72
C LYS A 171 25.92 9.15 -13.38
N LEU A 172 24.64 9.53 -13.43
CA LEU A 172 23.88 10.01 -12.27
C LEU A 172 22.74 9.06 -11.93
N LEU A 173 22.68 8.59 -10.68
CA LEU A 173 21.51 7.96 -10.10
C LEU A 173 20.97 8.87 -8.99
N LYS A 174 19.82 9.50 -9.22
CA LYS A 174 19.20 10.41 -8.25
C LYS A 174 17.97 9.80 -7.60
N HIS A 175 17.88 9.86 -6.27
CA HIS A 175 16.70 9.40 -5.54
C HIS A 175 16.58 9.97 -4.13
N ASN A 176 15.40 10.50 -3.78
CA ASN A 176 15.19 11.25 -2.54
C ASN A 176 14.43 10.48 -1.43
N CYS A 177 14.47 9.15 -1.42
CA CYS A 177 13.90 8.43 -0.27
C CYS A 177 14.88 8.41 0.91
N HIS A 178 14.35 8.52 2.12
CA HIS A 178 15.17 8.63 3.34
C HIS A 178 16.25 7.55 3.48
N ASP A 179 15.95 6.27 3.17
CA ASP A 179 16.94 5.18 3.24
C ASP A 179 18.07 5.35 2.21
N PHE A 180 17.75 5.93 1.05
CA PHE A 180 18.73 6.24 0.03
C PHE A 180 19.60 7.43 0.42
N GLU A 181 18.97 8.56 0.75
CA GLU A 181 19.65 9.81 1.08
C GLU A 181 20.63 9.65 2.26
N THR A 182 20.21 8.94 3.30
CA THR A 182 21.00 8.84 4.53
C THR A 182 22.13 7.81 4.47
N ARG A 183 21.94 6.74 3.70
CA ARG A 183 22.76 5.52 3.81
C ARG A 183 23.10 4.87 2.48
N ARG A 184 22.11 4.58 1.60
CA ARG A 184 22.38 3.74 0.42
C ARG A 184 23.18 4.46 -0.66
N SER A 185 22.99 5.78 -0.83
CA SER A 185 23.75 6.60 -1.76
C SER A 185 25.26 6.53 -1.50
N LYS A 186 25.66 6.71 -0.23
CA LYS A 186 27.07 6.71 0.22
C LYS A 186 27.80 5.41 -0.06
N ASN A 187 27.07 4.29 -0.02
CA ASN A 187 27.63 2.95 -0.24
C ASN A 187 27.39 2.45 -1.68
N LYS A 188 26.85 3.30 -2.57
CA LYS A 188 26.47 2.95 -3.95
C LYS A 188 25.57 1.71 -4.01
N GLN A 189 24.65 1.60 -3.05
CA GLN A 189 23.68 0.52 -2.94
C GLN A 189 22.28 1.00 -3.29
N PHE A 190 21.40 0.05 -3.57
CA PHE A 190 19.99 0.32 -3.82
C PHE A 190 19.18 0.26 -2.53
N CYS A 191 18.22 1.18 -2.42
CA CYS A 191 17.13 1.06 -1.47
C CYS A 191 16.04 0.12 -2.02
N LYS A 192 15.03 -0.19 -1.19
CA LYS A 192 13.89 -1.03 -1.59
C LYS A 192 13.14 -0.51 -2.84
N HIS A 193 13.10 0.81 -3.05
CA HIS A 193 12.39 1.41 -4.20
C HIS A 193 13.14 1.15 -5.51
N LEU A 194 14.46 1.38 -5.53
CA LEU A 194 15.30 1.10 -6.71
C LEU A 194 15.29 -0.39 -7.06
N VAL A 195 15.37 -1.26 -6.06
CA VAL A 195 15.21 -2.70 -6.27
C VAL A 195 13.84 -3.02 -6.88
N ARG A 196 12.74 -2.50 -6.32
CA ARG A 196 11.40 -2.75 -6.90
C ARG A 196 11.29 -2.18 -8.32
N LEU A 197 11.85 -1.01 -8.61
CA LEU A 197 11.86 -0.42 -9.95
C LEU A 197 12.50 -1.38 -10.94
N PHE A 198 13.70 -1.89 -10.68
CA PHE A 198 14.37 -2.82 -11.60
C PHE A 198 13.62 -4.15 -11.74
N LEU A 199 12.98 -4.66 -10.68
CA LEU A 199 12.11 -5.83 -10.77
C LEU A 199 10.89 -5.58 -11.67
N LEU A 200 10.26 -4.41 -11.52
CA LEU A 200 9.13 -3.99 -12.34
C LEU A 200 9.54 -3.80 -13.81
N LEU A 201 10.68 -3.15 -14.04
CA LEU A 201 11.23 -2.97 -15.38
C LEU A 201 11.59 -4.31 -16.01
N LYS A 202 12.12 -5.28 -15.25
CA LYS A 202 12.37 -6.63 -15.76
C LYS A 202 11.08 -7.32 -16.23
N GLU A 203 10.00 -7.20 -15.46
CA GLU A 203 8.69 -7.77 -15.83
C GLU A 203 8.11 -7.10 -17.09
N LYS A 204 8.42 -5.81 -17.35
CA LYS A 204 7.91 -5.05 -18.50
C LYS A 204 8.80 -5.14 -19.75
N ASN A 205 10.10 -5.01 -19.58
CA ASN A 205 11.13 -5.00 -20.62
C ASN A 205 12.47 -5.44 -20.00
N GLU A 206 12.69 -6.75 -19.99
CA GLU A 206 13.88 -7.38 -19.41
C GLU A 206 15.20 -6.86 -20.00
N GLN A 207 15.24 -6.68 -21.32
CA GLN A 207 16.44 -6.21 -22.02
C GLN A 207 16.89 -4.83 -21.55
N SER A 208 15.94 -3.89 -21.44
CA SER A 208 16.22 -2.53 -21.01
C SER A 208 16.62 -2.50 -19.53
N ALA A 209 15.90 -3.25 -18.68
CA ALA A 209 16.23 -3.35 -17.26
C ALA A 209 17.65 -3.90 -17.03
N GLU A 210 18.04 -4.93 -17.77
CA GLU A 210 19.38 -5.50 -17.71
C GLU A 210 20.45 -4.57 -18.29
N PHE A 211 20.14 -3.86 -19.38
CA PHE A 211 21.03 -2.85 -19.97
C PHE A 211 21.40 -1.78 -18.94
N PHE A 212 20.41 -1.12 -18.32
CA PHE A 212 20.68 -0.08 -17.32
C PHE A 212 21.44 -0.61 -16.10
N LEU A 213 21.12 -1.81 -15.60
CA LEU A 213 21.88 -2.43 -14.51
C LEU A 213 23.35 -2.68 -14.89
N LYS A 214 23.60 -3.17 -16.10
CA LYS A 214 24.96 -3.40 -16.60
C LYS A 214 25.75 -2.10 -16.69
N GLU A 215 25.15 -1.05 -17.24
CA GLU A 215 25.82 0.26 -17.37
C GLU A 215 26.11 0.89 -16.00
N LEU A 216 25.22 0.72 -15.02
CA LEU A 216 25.46 1.10 -13.63
C LEU A 216 26.63 0.31 -13.00
N ALA A 217 26.74 -0.98 -13.32
CA ALA A 217 27.73 -1.87 -12.71
C ALA A 217 29.14 -1.74 -13.30
N LYS A 218 29.28 -1.43 -14.59
CA LYS A 218 30.58 -1.38 -15.30
C LYS A 218 31.57 -0.41 -14.64
N ASP A 219 31.12 0.81 -14.38
CA ASP A 219 31.96 1.89 -13.83
C ASP A 219 31.34 2.47 -12.56
N VAL A 220 30.82 1.62 -11.66
CA VAL A 220 30.09 2.06 -10.46
C VAL A 220 30.85 3.13 -9.66
N GLU A 221 32.19 3.11 -9.71
CA GLU A 221 33.00 4.11 -9.04
C GLU A 221 32.89 5.53 -9.60
N GLU A 222 32.58 5.66 -10.88
CA GLU A 222 32.39 6.94 -11.57
C GLU A 222 30.96 7.45 -11.51
N TRP A 223 30.02 6.65 -10.98
CA TRP A 223 28.64 7.05 -10.81
C TRP A 223 28.42 7.91 -9.56
N GLU A 224 27.69 9.00 -9.73
CA GLU A 224 27.17 9.81 -8.64
C GLU A 224 25.82 9.24 -8.17
N PHE A 225 25.75 8.81 -6.92
CA PHE A 225 24.52 8.42 -6.25
C PHE A 225 24.04 9.59 -5.40
N SER A 226 23.08 10.36 -5.92
CA SER A 226 22.70 11.66 -5.37
C SER A 226 21.30 11.62 -4.73
N PRO A 227 21.09 12.19 -3.53
CA PRO A 227 19.77 12.45 -2.95
C PRO A 227 18.82 13.25 -3.89
#